data_AF-A0A1G9E605-F1
#
_entry.id   AF-A0A1G9E605-F1
#
_cell.length_a   1.000
_cell.length_b   1.000
_cell.length_c   1.000
_cell.angle_alpha   90.00
_cell.angle_beta   90.00
_cell.angle_gamma   90.00
#
_symmetry.space_group_name_H-M   'P 1'
#
loop_
_entity.id
_entity.type
_entity.pdbx_description
1 polymer ?
#
loop_
_entity_poly.entity_id
_entity_poly.type
_entity_poly.pdbx_seq_one_letter_code
_entity_poly.pdbx_strand_id
1 'polypeptide(L)' 'YYLIEAANSVRNNIPTFRAYYQKKKAEVPKHQHKRALVLTARKLVRLVDVLLRNHQLYMPERSV' A
#
# COMPACT_ATOMS: atom_id res chain seq x y z
N TYR A 1 9.51 -1.91 -10.97
CA TYR A 1 8.82 -0.79 -11.65
C TYR A 1 7.30 -0.91 -11.46
N TYR A 2 6.65 -1.96 -11.98
CA TYR A 2 5.19 -2.12 -11.92
C TYR A 2 4.55 -2.13 -10.52
N LEU A 3 5.14 -2.82 -9.54
CA LEU A 3 4.57 -2.85 -8.17
C LEU A 3 4.57 -1.48 -7.48
N ILE A 4 5.48 -0.59 -7.89
CA ILE A 4 5.56 0.78 -7.37
C ILE A 4 4.47 1.64 -8.02
N GLU A 5 4.22 1.50 -9.32
CA GLU A 5 3.10 2.16 -10.00
C GLU A 5 1.75 1.67 -9.47
N ALA A 6 1.60 0.36 -9.26
CA ALA A 6 0.41 -0.22 -8.64
C ALA A 6 0.18 0.35 -7.23
N ALA A 7 1.23 0.43 -6.40
CA ALA A 7 1.14 1.05 -5.08
C ALA A 7 0.77 2.54 -5.14
N ASN A 8 1.23 3.26 -6.18
CA ASN A 8 0.89 4.66 -6.41
C ASN A 8 -0.60 4.84 -6.78
N SER A 9 -1.17 3.91 -7.54
CA SER A 9 -2.62 3.87 -7.83
C SER A 9 -3.42 3.47 -6.58
N VAL A 10 -3.01 2.41 -5.89
CA VAL A 10 -3.70 1.87 -4.71
C VAL A 10 -3.79 2.90 -3.57
N ARG A 11 -2.74 3.70 -3.33
CA ARG A 11 -2.79 4.74 -2.29
C ARG A 11 -3.81 5.85 -2.57
N ASN A 12 -4.23 6.04 -3.83
CA ASN A 12 -5.20 7.06 -4.20
C ASN A 12 -6.63 6.54 -4.06
N ASN A 13 -6.83 5.23 -4.29
CA ASN A 13 -8.15 4.59 -4.31
C ASN A 13 -8.54 3.94 -2.99
N ILE A 14 -7.58 3.44 -2.20
CA ILE A 14 -7.84 2.70 -0.96
C ILE A 14 -7.43 3.53 0.26
N PRO A 15 -8.38 3.97 1.12
CA PRO A 15 -8.10 4.82 2.28
C PRO A 15 -7.03 4.25 3.23
N THR A 16 -7.07 2.94 3.48
CA THR A 16 -6.10 2.23 4.34
C THR A 16 -4.66 2.35 3.84
N PHE A 17 -4.47 2.33 2.52
CA PHE A 17 -3.16 2.52 1.91
C PHE A 17 -2.76 3.99 1.86
N ARG A 18 -3.72 4.90 1.66
CA ARG A 18 -3.49 6.35 1.75
C ARG A 18 -2.96 6.76 3.12
N ALA A 19 -3.65 6.34 4.19
CA ALA A 19 -3.25 6.63 5.57
C ALA A 19 -1.87 6.05 5.89
N TYR A 20 -1.60 4.82 5.45
CA TYR A 20 -0.29 4.19 5.62
C TYR A 20 0.81 4.98 4.89
N TYR A 21 0.59 5.37 3.64
CA TYR A 21 1.54 6.16 2.86
C TYR A 21 1.82 7.51 3.53
N GLN A 22 0.80 8.23 3.99
CA GLN A 22 0.95 9.52 4.66
C GLN A 22 1.76 9.39 5.96
N LYS A 23 1.44 8.38 6.78
CA LYS A 23 2.21 8.07 7.99
C LYS A 23 3.70 7.82 7.66
N LYS A 24 3.98 6.97 6.68
CA LYS A 24 5.37 6.65 6.28
C LYS A 24 6.11 7.82 5.63
N LYS A 25 5.39 8.73 4.96
CA LYS A 25 5.97 9.95 4.42
C LYS A 25 6.41 10.90 5.55
N ALA A 26 5.60 11.03 6.59
CA ALA A 26 5.89 11.89 7.74
C ALA A 26 7.03 11.36 8.64
N GLU A 27 7.18 10.03 8.76
CA GLU A 27 8.23 9.39 9.56
C GLU A 27 9.66 9.60 9.01
N VAL A 28 9.81 10.04 7.76
CA VAL A 28 11.09 10.07 7.05
C VAL A 28 11.54 11.51 6.79
N PRO A 29 12.81 11.89 7.05
CA PRO A 29 13.30 13.24 6.74
C PRO A 29 13.76 13.40 5.28
N LYS A 30 14.39 12.38 4.68
CA LYS A 30 14.98 12.46 3.31
C LYS A 30 14.35 11.45 2.35
N HIS A 31 14.13 11.88 1.10
CA HIS A 31 13.48 11.09 0.04
C HIS A 31 12.11 10.52 0.47
N GLN A 32 11.33 11.34 1.19
CA GLN A 32 10.07 10.95 1.83
C GLN A 32 9.13 10.22 0.88
N HIS A 33 8.93 10.79 -0.32
CA HIS A 33 8.03 10.24 -1.33
C HIS A 33 8.47 8.84 -1.77
N LYS A 34 9.71 8.68 -2.25
CA LYS A 34 10.22 7.39 -2.73
C LYS A 34 10.21 6.34 -1.62
N ARG A 35 10.65 6.68 -0.40
CA ARG A 35 10.69 5.74 0.72
C ARG A 35 9.28 5.32 1.17
N ALA A 36 8.34 6.26 1.28
CA ALA A 36 6.95 5.96 1.60
C ALA A 36 6.29 5.09 0.52
N LEU A 37 6.57 5.34 -0.76
CA LEU A 37 6.02 4.55 -1.87
C LEU A 37 6.54 3.11 -1.84
N VAL A 38 7.84 2.90 -1.61
CA VAL A 38 8.43 1.56 -1.50
C VAL A 38 7.84 0.78 -0.31
N LEU A 39 7.66 1.42 0.84
CA LEU A 39 7.02 0.79 2.00
C LEU A 39 5.56 0.43 1.72
N THR A 40 4.84 1.30 0.99
CA THR A 40 3.46 1.06 0.56
C THR A 40 3.38 -0.11 -0.41
N ALA A 41 4.30 -0.19 -1.38
CA ALA A 41 4.42 -1.33 -2.30
C ALA A 41 4.72 -2.63 -1.55
N ARG A 42 5.61 -2.62 -0.56
CA ARG A 42 5.89 -3.79 0.29
C ARG A 42 4.64 -4.25 1.06
N LYS A 43 3.83 -3.31 1.57
CA LYS A 43 2.56 -3.63 2.22
C LYS A 43 1.56 -4.26 1.23
N LEU A 44 1.49 -3.73 0.01
CA LEU A 44 0.62 -4.25 -1.05
C LEU A 44 1.01 -5.67 -1.46
N VAL A 45 2.30 -5.93 -1.68
CA VAL A 45 2.81 -7.26 -2.06
C VAL A 45 2.45 -8.31 -1.01
N ARG A 46 2.59 -7.98 0.28
CA ARG A 46 2.20 -8.90 1.37
C ARG A 46 0.71 -9.21 1.35
N LEU A 47 -0.14 -8.22 1.09
CA LEU A 47 -1.58 -8.44 0.96
C LEU A 47 -1.88 -9.40 -0.19
N VAL A 48 -1.31 -9.15 -1.36
CA VAL A 48 -1.50 -10.02 -2.54
C VAL A 48 -1.01 -11.44 -2.27
N ASP A 49 0.18 -11.61 -1.67
CA ASP A 49 0.73 -12.91 -1.32
C ASP A 49 -0.19 -13.69 -0.36
N VAL A 50 -0.72 -13.04 0.68
CA VAL A 50 -1.66 -13.68 1.62
C VAL A 50 -2.97 -14.08 0.93
N LEU A 51 -3.53 -13.20 0.10
CA LEU A 51 -4.77 -13.47 -0.64
C LEU A 51 -4.60 -14.66 -1.59
N LEU A 52 -3.48 -14.70 -2.32
CA LEU A 52 -3.18 -15.80 -3.24
C LEU A 52 -2.98 -17.12 -2.49
N ARG A 53 -2.22 -17.12 -1.38
CA ARG A 53 -2.01 -18.33 -0.56
C ARG A 53 -3.31 -18.89 0.01
N ASN A 54 -4.25 -18.02 0.34
CA ASN A 54 -5.53 -18.41 0.93
C ASN A 54 -6.62 -18.66 -0.12
N HIS A 55 -6.34 -18.47 -1.42
CA HIS A 55 -7.35 -18.44 -2.49
C HIS A 55 -8.51 -17.49 -2.21
N GLN A 56 -8.22 -16.35 -1.59
CA GLN A 56 -9.21 -15.35 -1.16
C GLN A 56 -9.23 -14.15 -2.10
N LEU A 57 -10.44 -13.68 -2.39
CA LEU A 57 -10.63 -12.40 -3.07
C LEU A 57 -10.40 -11.25 -2.10
N TYR A 58 -9.89 -10.13 -2.61
CA TYR A 58 -9.74 -8.92 -1.81
C TYR A 58 -11.11 -8.40 -1.36
N MET A 59 -11.32 -8.32 -0.05
CA MET A 59 -12.48 -7.69 0.56
C MET A 59 -11.99 -6.44 1.32
N PRO A 60 -12.30 -5.22 0.85
CA PRO A 60 -12.05 -4.04 1.65
C PRO A 60 -12.91 -4.12 2.91
N GLU A 61 -12.35 -3.73 4.06
CA GLU A 61 -13.18 -3.59 5.27
C GLU A 61 -14.33 -2.64 4.95
N ARG A 62 -15.57 -3.12 5.09
CA ARG A 62 -16.75 -2.29 4.91
C ARG A 62 -16.57 -1.11 5.86
N SER A 63 -16.55 0.09 5.30
CA SER A 63 -16.86 1.30 6.05
C SER A 63 -18.29 1.16 6.54
N VAL A 64 -18.47 0.57 7.72
CA VAL A 64 -19.67 0.68 8.54
C VAL A 64 -19.83 2.10 9.02
#